data_AF-A0A7W6ZCC1-F1
#
_entry.id   AF-A0A7W6ZCC1-F1
#
_cell.length_a   1.000
_cell.length_b   1.000
_cell.length_c   1.000
_cell.angle_alpha   90.00
_cell.angle_beta   90.00
_cell.angle_gamma   90.00
#
_symmetry.space_group_name_H-M   'P 1'
#
loop_
_entity.id
_entity.type
_entity.pdbx_description
1 polymer ?
#
loop_
_entity_poly.entity_id
_entity_poly.type
_entity_poly.pdbx_seq_one_letter_code
_entity_poly.pdbx_strand_id
1 'polypeptide(L)' 'MILTQISRAQGVLNDAEVALCQRVYDHVVSVKQVSTDTEHEDLASRIIQSFQHGVKDEDALLRLLV' A
#
# COMPACT_ATOMS: atom_id res chain seq x y z
N MET A 1 10.60 -9.03 5.87
CA MET A 1 9.55 -8.72 6.87
C MET A 1 8.37 -7.93 6.29
N ILE A 2 8.46 -7.37 5.07
CA ILE A 2 7.39 -6.53 4.50
C ILE A 2 6.19 -7.37 4.03
N LEU A 3 6.44 -8.55 3.46
CA LEU A 3 5.41 -9.52 3.07
C LEU A 3 4.49 -9.93 4.25
N THR A 4 5.01 -9.98 5.48
CA THR A 4 4.21 -10.40 6.64
C THR A 4 3.18 -9.37 7.09
N GLN A 5 3.36 -8.08 6.79
CA GLN A 5 2.36 -7.06 7.10
C GLN A 5 1.21 -7.08 6.08
N ILE A 6 1.53 -7.18 4.78
CA ILE A 6 0.54 -7.34 3.72
C ILE A 6 -0.24 -8.65 3.92
N SER A 7 0.43 -9.75 4.26
CA SER A 7 -0.23 -11.04 4.56
C SER A 7 -1.07 -11.04 5.85
N ARG A 8 -0.77 -10.20 6.84
CA ARG A 8 -1.70 -10.00 7.97
C ARG A 8 -2.94 -9.22 7.56
N ALA A 9 -2.82 -8.29 6.60
CA ALA A 9 -3.96 -7.59 6.01
C ALA A 9 -4.74 -8.44 4.98
N GLN A 10 -4.16 -9.53 4.44
CA GLN A 10 -4.86 -10.50 3.57
C GLN A 10 -6.04 -11.21 4.26
N GLY A 11 -6.15 -11.16 5.59
CA GLY A 11 -7.36 -11.59 6.30
C GLY A 11 -8.55 -10.61 6.15
N VAL A 12 -8.31 -9.39 5.66
CA VAL A 12 -9.28 -8.29 5.54
C VAL A 12 -9.43 -7.79 4.09
N LEU A 13 -8.40 -7.98 3.25
CA LEU A 13 -8.36 -7.52 1.85
C LEU A 13 -8.54 -8.71 0.89
N ASN A 14 -9.48 -8.62 -0.03
CA ASN A 14 -9.68 -9.58 -1.13
C ASN A 14 -8.56 -9.47 -2.18
N ASP A 15 -8.41 -10.48 -3.05
CA ASP A 15 -7.42 -10.48 -4.15
C ASP A 15 -7.46 -9.21 -5.02
N ALA A 16 -8.65 -8.66 -5.26
CA ALA A 16 -8.81 -7.40 -6.01
C ALA A 16 -8.23 -6.20 -5.25
N GLU A 17 -8.39 -6.16 -3.93
CA GLU A 17 -7.85 -5.10 -3.07
C GLU A 17 -6.33 -5.25 -2.91
N VAL A 18 -5.83 -6.49 -2.79
CA VAL A 18 -4.39 -6.78 -2.80
C VAL A 18 -3.76 -6.32 -4.11
N ALA A 19 -4.37 -6.63 -5.25
CA ALA A 19 -3.88 -6.18 -6.55
C ALA A 19 -3.86 -4.65 -6.67
N LEU A 20 -4.85 -3.95 -6.08
CA LEU A 20 -4.88 -2.49 -6.05
C LEU A 20 -3.78 -1.93 -5.13
N CYS A 21 -3.66 -2.41 -3.90
CA CYS A 21 -2.57 -2.03 -2.98
C CYS A 21 -1.20 -2.18 -3.63
N GLN A 22 -1.00 -3.29 -4.37
CA GLN A 22 0.27 -3.59 -5.01
C GLN A 22 0.57 -2.65 -6.19
N ARG A 23 -0.44 -2.27 -6.99
CA ARG A 23 -0.30 -1.24 -8.04
C ARG A 23 0.03 0.13 -7.47
N VAL A 24 -0.69 0.55 -6.42
CA VAL A 24 -0.40 1.83 -5.72
C VAL A 24 1.02 1.82 -5.18
N TYR A 25 1.42 0.73 -4.53
CA TYR A 25 2.75 0.58 -3.98
C TYR A 25 3.82 0.70 -5.06
N ASP A 26 3.71 -0.05 -6.16
CA ASP A 26 4.67 -0.01 -7.27
C ASP A 26 4.78 1.40 -7.88
N HIS A 27 3.64 2.07 -8.06
CA HIS A 27 3.60 3.44 -8.55
C HIS A 27 4.30 4.42 -7.60
N VAL A 28 3.99 4.38 -6.30
CA VAL A 28 4.60 5.29 -5.32
C VAL A 28 6.09 5.00 -5.17
N VAL A 29 6.51 3.73 -5.19
CA VAL A 29 7.93 3.35 -5.22
C VAL A 29 8.62 3.95 -6.44
N SER A 30 8.00 3.86 -7.61
CA SER A 30 8.55 4.43 -8.84
C SER A 30 8.60 5.97 -8.82
N VAL A 31 7.59 6.63 -8.25
CA VAL A 31 7.49 8.11 -8.20
C VAL A 31 8.38 8.71 -7.12
N LYS A 32 8.34 8.16 -5.90
CA LYS A 32 9.14 8.63 -4.76
C LYS A 32 10.55 8.07 -4.76
N GLN A 33 10.88 7.17 -5.70
CA GLN A 33 12.15 6.44 -5.74
C GLN A 33 12.49 5.81 -4.39
N VAL A 34 11.49 5.17 -3.78
CA VAL A 34 11.64 4.56 -2.47
C VAL A 34 12.73 3.49 -2.56
N SER A 35 13.82 3.72 -1.83
CA SER A 35 15.04 2.93 -1.98
C SER A 35 15.43 2.18 -0.70
N THR A 36 14.78 2.50 0.42
CA THR A 36 15.09 1.92 1.73
C THR A 36 13.96 1.03 2.23
N ASP A 37 14.32 -0.06 2.90
CA ASP A 37 13.35 -0.96 3.54
C ASP A 37 12.42 -0.24 4.52
N THR A 38 12.92 0.80 5.20
CA THR A 38 12.11 1.60 6.14
C THR A 38 11.02 2.39 5.43
N GLU A 39 11.33 3.03 4.31
CA GLU A 39 10.32 3.75 3.55
C GLU A 39 9.34 2.82 2.83
N HIS A 40 9.81 1.64 2.40
CA HIS A 40 8.92 0.59 1.90
C HIS A 40 7.92 0.13 2.97
N GLU A 41 8.40 -0.09 4.19
CA GLU A 41 7.53 -0.52 5.29
C GLU A 41 6.54 0.58 5.72
N ASP A 42 6.98 1.84 5.74
CA ASP A 42 6.12 3.01 6.02
C ASP A 42 5.04 3.17 4.93
N LEU A 43 5.43 3.04 3.66
CA LEU A 43 4.51 3.11 2.52
C LEU A 43 3.45 2.02 2.59
N ALA A 44 3.86 0.77 2.79
CA ALA A 44 2.93 -0.36 2.92
C ALA A 44 1.97 -0.16 4.10
N SER A 45 2.47 0.33 5.23
CA SER A 45 1.66 0.62 6.42
C SER A 45 0.63 1.72 6.16
N ARG A 46 1.01 2.79 5.43
CA ARG A 46 0.09 3.88 5.07
C ARG A 46 -0.98 3.42 4.10
N ILE A 47 -0.64 2.63 3.08
CA ILE A 47 -1.62 2.07 2.15
C ILE A 47 -2.66 1.24 2.91
N ILE A 48 -2.22 0.33 3.78
CA ILE A 48 -3.12 -0.53 4.57
C ILE A 48 -3.99 0.30 5.51
N GLN A 49 -3.44 1.29 6.22
CA GLN A 49 -4.23 2.19 7.07
C GLN A 49 -5.27 2.96 6.27
N SER A 50 -4.89 3.57 5.14
CA SER A 50 -5.84 4.30 4.29
C SER A 50 -6.99 3.42 3.80
N PHE A 51 -6.69 2.17 3.43
CA PHE A 51 -7.72 1.18 3.11
C PHE A 51 -8.64 0.86 4.28
N GLN A 52 -8.10 0.69 5.49
CA GLN A 52 -8.88 0.45 6.71
C GLN A 52 -9.76 1.65 7.09
N HIS A 53 -9.33 2.87 6.76
CA HIS A 53 -10.12 4.08 6.93
C HIS A 53 -11.26 4.22 5.89
N GLY A 54 -11.36 3.30 4.93
CA GLY A 54 -12.42 3.25 3.92
C GLY A 54 -12.03 3.80 2.55
N VAL A 55 -10.76 4.17 2.34
CA VAL A 55 -10.26 4.62 1.04
C VAL A 55 -9.92 3.41 0.18
N LYS A 56 -10.81 3.07 -0.76
CA LYS A 56 -10.63 1.93 -1.67
C LYS A 56 -10.30 2.34 -3.10
N ASP A 57 -10.17 3.63 -3.36
CA ASP A 57 -9.86 4.21 -4.66
C ASP A 57 -8.34 4.35 -4.85
N GLU A 58 -7.84 3.79 -5.96
CA GLU A 58 -6.42 3.84 -6.35
C GLU A 58 -5.90 5.28 -6.44
N ASP A 59 -6.64 6.14 -7.13
CA ASP A 59 -6.31 7.57 -7.28
C ASP A 59 -6.32 8.33 -5.95
N ALA A 60 -7.25 8.01 -5.05
CA ALA A 60 -7.35 8.66 -3.74
C ALA A 60 -6.17 8.28 -2.84
N LEU A 61 -5.76 7.01 -2.87
CA LEU A 61 -4.56 6.53 -2.21
C LEU A 61 -3.31 7.17 -2.78
N LEU A 62 -3.18 7.22 -4.11
CA LEU A 62 -2.06 7.87 -4.77
C LEU A 62 -1.95 9.35 -4.37
N ARG A 63 -3.07 10.09 -4.35
CA ARG A 63 -3.11 11.48 -3.89
C ARG A 63 -2.75 11.69 -2.41
N LEU A 64 -2.99 10.69 -1.56
CA LEU A 64 -2.63 10.75 -0.15
C LEU A 64 -1.16 10.41 0.10
N LEU A 65 -0.57 9.62 -0.79
CA LEU A 65 0.75 9.02 -0.64
C LEU A 65 1.84 9.74 -1.43
N VAL A 66 1.51 10.40 -2.54
CA VAL A 66 2.37 11.28 -3.36
C VAL A 66 2.18 12.73 -2.94
#